data_AF-A0A7G3B5B5-F1
#
_entry.id   AF-A0A7G3B5B5-F1
#
_cell.length_a   1.000
_cell.length_b   1.000
_cell.length_c   1.000
_cell.angle_alpha   90.00
_cell.angle_beta   90.00
_cell.angle_gamma   90.00
#
_symmetry.space_group_name_H-M   'P 1'
#
loop_
_entity.id
_entity.type
_entity.pdbx_description
1 polymer ?
#
loop_
_entity_poly.entity_id
_entity_poly.type
_entity_poly.pdbx_seq_one_letter_code
_entity_poly.pdbx_strand_id
1 'polypeptide(L)'
;VYIFYRAPKDSFNRWLMERKSIDRGIDPLLPSQCFPEVSPSMFREIMNDIPIKIVKPIFTGAARKQLSQYAEAAKISLRVVQHQLVNVSHISWRRVRESVETLCKKVYHISVEHVRRIRERHVQLLSESGIHEPPLVPHPPPIARKVWCYPVQFMIPSPRMPVVEYIQDRDHMVIKYSQTSQSQPDTQYINHTHLQKLEQLYRFSCYDDKKFELFIGRVFCVLKRYQTFLCNTSPASQEAELTQASLPVTVFECLNRHFGVTFECFASPLNCYFRQYCSAFSDTDTYFGSRGPFLDFKPISGSFQVHPPYCEELIDATLQHIDKLLTESSEPLRSKVNVKSVHGTMVFWLQNNAGFSRWNPTDSRVEALLEAFRPGRERERDKIPQAEPTNSSQPTPEATTAEVNMMLNKKERKRKF
;
A
#
# COMPACT_ATOMS: atom_id res chain seq x y z
N VAL A 1 8.79 27.71 23.86
CA VAL A 1 9.88 27.12 23.05
C VAL A 1 9.25 26.07 22.15
N TYR A 2 9.03 26.40 20.88
CA TYR A 2 8.53 25.43 19.90
C TYR A 2 9.71 24.54 19.50
N ILE A 3 9.81 23.33 20.05
CA ILE A 3 10.68 22.31 19.49
C ILE A 3 10.04 21.92 18.16
N PHE A 4 10.66 22.27 17.05
CA PHE A 4 10.19 21.94 15.70
C PHE A 4 10.39 20.44 15.47
N TYR A 5 9.41 19.63 15.86
CA TYR A 5 9.35 18.22 15.47
C TYR A 5 8.93 18.13 14.00
N ARG A 6 9.69 17.37 13.21
CA ARG A 6 9.22 16.94 11.88
C ARG A 6 8.24 15.78 12.06
N ALA A 7 7.23 15.70 11.20
CA ALA A 7 6.34 14.55 11.18
C ALA A 7 7.15 13.25 10.94
N PRO A 8 6.85 12.15 11.66
CA PRO A 8 7.48 10.87 11.36
C PRO A 8 7.25 10.48 9.90
N LYS A 9 8.29 9.94 9.26
CA LYS A 9 8.26 9.60 7.82
C LYS A 9 7.09 8.66 7.51
N ASP A 10 6.30 8.98 6.48
CA ASP A 10 5.12 8.23 6.01
C ASP A 10 3.97 8.07 7.01
N SER A 11 4.06 8.72 8.18
CA SER A 11 3.02 8.61 9.23
C SER A 11 1.66 9.14 8.78
N PHE A 12 1.64 10.14 7.89
CA PHE A 12 0.39 10.65 7.32
C PHE A 12 -0.26 9.64 6.37
N ASN A 13 0.52 8.93 5.54
CA ASN A 13 -0.02 7.90 4.64
C ASN A 13 -0.56 6.70 5.44
N ARG A 14 0.16 6.27 6.49
CA ARG A 14 -0.35 5.25 7.43
C ARG A 14 -1.60 5.71 8.18
N TRP A 15 -1.64 6.98 8.59
CA TRP A 15 -2.84 7.57 9.18
C TRP A 15 -4.03 7.51 8.22
N LEU A 16 -3.87 7.85 6.94
CA LEU A 16 -4.95 7.73 5.95
C LEU A 16 -5.47 6.29 5.85
N MET A 17 -4.57 5.30 5.72
CA MET A 17 -4.92 3.88 5.64
C MET A 17 -5.63 3.37 6.90
N GLU A 18 -5.08 3.72 8.06
CA GLU A 18 -5.62 3.34 9.36
C GLU A 18 -7.02 3.93 9.57
N ARG A 19 -7.19 5.24 9.34
CA ARG A 19 -8.49 5.90 9.46
C ARG A 19 -9.50 5.31 8.48
N LYS A 20 -9.11 5.08 7.21
CA LYS A 20 -9.99 4.49 6.20
C LYS A 20 -10.44 3.06 6.50
N SER A 21 -9.73 2.32 7.35
CA SER A 21 -10.18 1.00 7.80
C SER A 21 -11.42 1.04 8.70
N ILE A 22 -11.69 2.19 9.35
CA ILE A 22 -12.82 2.38 10.27
C ILE A 22 -13.78 3.51 9.87
N ASP A 23 -13.39 4.33 8.89
CA ASP A 23 -14.13 5.49 8.44
C ASP A 23 -15.49 5.09 7.84
N ARG A 24 -16.54 5.80 8.26
CA ARG A 24 -17.88 5.68 7.66
C ARG A 24 -18.24 6.90 6.80
N GLY A 25 -17.26 7.75 6.54
CA GLY A 25 -17.39 8.95 5.73
C GLY A 25 -17.59 8.65 4.25
N ILE A 26 -17.86 9.71 3.49
CA ILE A 26 -18.23 9.61 2.07
C ILE A 26 -17.10 9.96 1.10
N ASP A 27 -16.04 10.60 1.57
CA ASP A 27 -14.90 10.94 0.71
C ASP A 27 -14.05 9.69 0.47
N PRO A 28 -13.58 9.42 -0.76
CA PRO A 28 -12.81 8.22 -1.06
C PRO A 28 -11.38 8.24 -0.48
N LEU A 29 -10.83 9.41 -0.13
CA LEU A 29 -9.43 9.55 0.31
C LEU A 29 -9.32 10.04 1.76
N LEU A 30 -10.01 11.12 2.10
CA LEU A 30 -9.88 11.79 3.39
C LEU A 30 -10.89 11.23 4.40
N PRO A 31 -10.47 10.92 5.64
CA PRO A 31 -11.38 10.44 6.68
C PRO A 31 -12.27 11.58 7.21
N SER A 32 -13.52 11.27 7.53
CA SER A 32 -14.45 12.27 8.06
C SER A 32 -15.46 11.77 9.11
N GLN A 33 -15.57 10.45 9.30
CA GLN A 33 -16.48 9.86 10.28
C GLN A 33 -15.84 8.62 10.92
N CYS A 34 -14.82 8.86 11.75
CA CYS A 34 -14.07 7.84 12.48
C CYS A 34 -14.37 7.89 13.98
N PHE A 35 -14.48 6.72 14.63
CA PHE A 35 -14.46 6.61 16.09
C PHE A 35 -13.49 5.49 16.52
N PRO A 36 -12.53 5.77 17.43
CA PRO A 36 -12.24 7.06 18.06
C PRO A 36 -11.60 8.06 17.07
N GLU A 37 -11.75 9.37 17.30
CA GLU A 37 -11.17 10.42 16.44
C GLU A 37 -9.64 10.45 16.48
N VAL A 38 -9.06 10.20 17.65
CA VAL A 38 -7.60 10.11 17.83
C VAL A 38 -7.12 8.83 17.15
N SER A 39 -6.19 8.98 16.20
CA SER A 39 -5.54 7.84 15.55
C SER A 39 -4.51 7.19 16.47
N PRO A 40 -4.66 5.89 16.81
CA PRO A 40 -3.63 5.16 17.54
C PRO A 40 -2.31 5.08 16.76
N SER A 41 -2.36 4.92 15.43
CA SER A 41 -1.16 4.88 14.58
C SER A 41 -0.39 6.21 14.64
N MET A 42 -1.05 7.33 14.30
CA MET A 42 -0.40 8.64 14.31
C MET A 42 0.10 9.01 15.71
N PHE A 43 -0.70 8.76 16.74
CA PHE A 43 -0.31 9.02 18.13
C PHE A 43 0.96 8.25 18.51
N ARG A 44 0.98 6.93 18.25
CA ARG A 44 2.10 6.05 18.56
C ARG A 44 3.38 6.48 17.84
N GLU A 45 3.27 6.79 16.55
CA GLU A 45 4.42 7.22 15.74
C GLU A 45 5.01 8.55 16.19
N ILE A 46 4.17 9.54 16.50
CA ILE A 46 4.63 10.83 17.01
C ILE A 46 5.28 10.66 18.39
N MET A 47 4.66 9.89 19.28
CA MET A 47 5.19 9.63 20.63
C MET A 47 6.56 8.92 20.58
N ASN A 48 6.77 8.03 19.62
CA ASN A 48 8.06 7.33 19.44
C ASN A 48 9.21 8.24 19.00
N ASP A 49 8.92 9.36 18.33
CA ASP A 49 9.92 10.32 17.86
C ASP A 49 10.18 11.46 18.89
N ILE A 50 9.52 11.43 20.05
CA ILE A 50 9.69 12.40 21.15
C ILE A 50 10.59 11.82 22.24
N PRO A 51 11.60 12.57 22.76
CA PRO A 51 11.93 13.97 22.45
C PRO A 51 12.85 14.16 21.25
N ILE A 52 13.46 13.10 20.74
CA ILE A 52 14.09 13.06 19.41
C ILE A 52 13.90 11.67 18.83
N LYS A 53 13.80 11.58 17.50
CA LYS A 53 13.83 10.30 16.80
C LYS A 53 15.16 9.59 17.00
N ILE A 54 15.10 8.36 17.50
CA ILE A 54 16.27 7.50 17.65
C ILE A 54 16.48 6.71 16.35
N VAL A 55 17.63 6.87 15.72
CA VAL A 55 18.06 6.12 14.54
C VAL A 55 19.18 5.14 14.89
N LYS A 56 19.27 4.04 14.16
CA LYS A 56 20.36 3.07 14.34
C LYS A 56 21.71 3.75 14.04
N PRO A 57 22.63 3.84 15.01
CA PRO A 57 23.90 4.52 14.80
C PRO A 57 24.81 3.70 13.88
N ILE A 58 25.50 4.38 12.96
CA ILE A 58 26.41 3.75 11.99
C ILE A 58 27.78 3.44 12.64
N PHE A 59 28.18 4.21 13.66
CA PHE A 59 29.43 4.02 14.41
C PHE A 59 29.31 4.57 15.83
N THR A 60 30.28 4.24 16.70
CA THR A 60 30.27 4.57 18.13
C THR A 60 30.20 6.07 18.43
N GLY A 61 30.90 6.91 17.64
CA GLY A 61 30.82 8.37 17.74
C GLY A 61 29.41 8.91 17.46
N ALA A 62 28.70 8.37 16.46
CA ALA A 62 27.31 8.72 16.18
C ALA A 62 26.38 8.31 17.32
N ALA A 63 26.60 7.14 17.94
CA ALA A 63 25.84 6.70 19.11
C ALA A 63 25.99 7.66 20.29
N ARG A 64 27.24 8.08 20.61
CA ARG A 64 27.50 9.07 21.69
C ARG A 64 26.85 10.41 21.40
N LYS A 65 26.94 10.90 20.15
CA LYS A 65 26.32 12.16 19.73
C LYS A 65 24.80 12.12 19.90
N GLN A 66 24.15 11.04 19.43
CA GLN A 66 22.71 10.88 19.55
C GLN A 66 22.26 10.75 21.01
N LEU A 67 23.01 10.01 21.85
CA LEU A 67 22.72 9.91 23.29
C LEU A 67 22.78 11.29 23.97
N SER A 68 23.79 12.10 23.66
CA SER A 68 23.92 13.46 24.18
C SER A 68 22.76 14.36 23.73
N GLN A 69 22.38 14.29 22.46
CA GLN A 69 21.24 15.05 21.92
C GLN A 69 19.92 14.63 22.58
N TYR A 70 19.72 13.33 22.81
CA TYR A 70 18.54 12.82 23.49
C TYR A 70 18.45 13.35 24.92
N ALA A 71 19.56 13.28 25.68
CA ALA A 71 19.62 13.75 27.05
C ALA A 71 19.33 15.26 27.16
N GLU A 72 19.88 16.08 26.27
CA GLU A 72 19.61 17.52 26.25
C GLU A 72 18.16 17.84 25.85
N ALA A 73 17.62 17.16 24.84
CA ALA A 73 16.22 17.33 24.44
C ALA A 73 15.25 16.93 25.57
N ALA A 74 15.50 15.81 26.24
CA ALA A 74 14.72 15.37 27.40
C ALA A 74 14.79 16.38 28.55
N LYS A 75 15.97 16.95 28.82
CA LYS A 75 16.19 17.97 29.85
C LYS A 75 15.46 19.28 29.54
N ILE A 76 15.45 19.72 28.28
CA ILE A 76 14.66 20.89 27.83
C ILE A 76 13.17 20.63 28.05
N SER A 77 12.68 19.46 27.64
CA SER A 77 11.27 19.06 27.84
C SER A 77 10.88 19.02 29.32
N LEU A 78 11.79 18.62 30.22
CA LEU A 78 11.56 18.68 31.67
C LEU A 78 11.60 20.11 32.22
N ARG A 79 12.52 20.97 31.77
CA ARG A 79 12.69 22.36 32.25
C ARG A 79 11.54 23.28 31.84
N VAL A 80 10.99 23.12 30.62
CA VAL A 80 9.81 23.89 30.16
C VAL A 80 8.59 23.59 31.05
N VAL A 81 8.54 22.41 31.68
CA VAL A 81 7.45 22.00 32.57
C VAL A 81 7.71 22.43 34.04
N GLN A 82 8.97 22.67 34.41
CA GLN A 82 9.41 22.89 35.80
C GLN A 82 9.04 24.26 36.40
N HIS A 83 8.54 25.21 35.60
CA HIS A 83 8.11 26.52 36.11
C HIS A 83 6.78 26.47 36.92
N GLN A 84 6.18 25.28 37.08
CA GLN A 84 4.99 25.05 37.90
C GLN A 84 5.03 23.65 38.58
N LEU A 85 5.41 23.63 39.87
CA LEU A 85 5.18 22.59 40.90
C LEU A 85 5.94 21.24 40.88
N VAL A 86 6.03 20.67 42.10
CA VAL A 86 6.89 19.57 42.59
C VAL A 86 6.26 18.19 42.35
N ASN A 87 6.48 17.61 41.16
CA ASN A 87 6.58 16.16 40.86
C ASN A 87 6.71 15.96 39.33
N VAL A 88 7.91 16.22 38.81
CA VAL A 88 8.11 16.72 37.43
C VAL A 88 8.07 15.61 36.36
N SER A 89 8.44 14.37 36.65
CA SER A 89 8.60 13.32 35.63
C SER A 89 7.27 12.77 35.10
N HIS A 90 6.33 12.43 35.99
CA HIS A 90 5.03 11.85 35.61
C HIS A 90 4.07 12.89 34.99
N ILE A 91 4.12 14.14 35.46
CA ILE A 91 3.30 15.26 34.96
C ILE A 91 3.78 15.72 33.57
N SER A 92 5.10 15.65 33.31
CA SER A 92 5.68 16.02 32.02
C SER A 92 5.23 15.10 30.87
N TRP A 93 5.28 13.78 31.06
CA TRP A 93 4.86 12.82 30.03
C TRP A 93 3.36 12.87 29.75
N ARG A 94 2.54 13.10 30.78
CA ARG A 94 1.09 13.27 30.61
C ARG A 94 0.76 14.48 29.72
N ARG A 95 1.42 15.62 29.93
CA ARG A 95 1.22 16.83 29.11
C ARG A 95 1.64 16.64 27.65
N VAL A 96 2.75 15.94 27.41
CA VAL A 96 3.17 15.61 26.04
C VAL A 96 2.13 14.75 25.35
N ARG A 97 1.64 13.70 26.04
CA ARG A 97 0.56 12.85 25.53
C ARG A 97 -0.70 13.65 25.18
N GLU A 98 -1.18 14.51 26.09
CA GLU A 98 -2.36 15.36 25.85
C GLU A 98 -2.15 16.31 24.64
N SER A 99 -0.94 16.83 24.45
CA SER A 99 -0.58 17.66 23.30
C SER A 99 -0.60 16.86 21.99
N VAL A 100 -0.06 15.63 21.98
CA VAL A 100 -0.09 14.76 20.79
C VAL A 100 -1.51 14.31 20.47
N GLU A 101 -2.33 13.97 21.48
CA GLU A 101 -3.76 13.67 21.28
C GLU A 101 -4.50 14.86 20.66
N THR A 102 -4.24 16.08 21.14
CA THR A 102 -4.82 17.31 20.59
C THR A 102 -4.40 17.54 19.14
N LEU A 103 -3.13 17.29 18.82
CA LEU A 103 -2.63 17.37 17.44
C LEU A 103 -3.34 16.35 16.53
N CYS A 104 -3.45 15.10 16.96
CA CYS A 104 -4.14 14.05 16.20
C CYS A 104 -5.61 14.44 15.93
N LYS A 105 -6.32 14.93 16.96
CA LYS A 105 -7.70 15.45 16.79
C LYS A 105 -7.75 16.61 15.81
N LYS A 106 -6.82 17.55 15.89
CA LYS A 106 -6.79 18.72 15.00
C LYS A 106 -6.60 18.31 13.53
N VAL A 107 -5.69 17.37 13.25
CA VAL A 107 -5.49 16.85 11.89
C VAL A 107 -6.77 16.19 11.36
N TYR A 108 -7.44 15.37 12.18
CA TYR A 108 -8.72 14.76 11.83
C TYR A 108 -9.81 15.80 11.53
N HIS A 109 -9.99 16.82 12.37
CA HIS A 109 -11.00 17.86 12.14
C HIS A 109 -10.72 18.73 10.91
N ILE A 110 -9.44 18.97 10.59
CA ILE A 110 -9.05 19.63 9.34
C ILE A 110 -9.47 18.76 8.14
N SER A 111 -9.26 17.44 8.22
CA SER A 111 -9.73 16.49 7.21
C SER A 111 -11.25 16.54 7.02
N VAL A 112 -12.02 16.50 8.13
CA VAL A 112 -13.49 16.63 8.11
C VAL A 112 -13.94 17.90 7.38
N GLU A 113 -13.30 19.04 7.67
CA GLU A 113 -13.61 20.32 7.02
C GLU A 113 -13.24 20.34 5.53
N HIS A 114 -12.14 19.67 5.14
CA HIS A 114 -11.80 19.50 3.73
C HIS A 114 -12.81 18.62 3.00
N VAL A 115 -13.24 17.51 3.61
CA VAL A 115 -14.28 16.63 3.05
C VAL A 115 -15.59 17.38 2.81
N ARG A 116 -16.01 18.21 3.78
CA ARG A 116 -17.20 19.07 3.64
C ARG A 116 -17.08 19.97 2.40
N ARG A 117 -15.96 20.68 2.24
CA ARG A 117 -15.73 21.58 1.10
C ARG A 117 -15.64 20.84 -0.23
N ILE A 118 -14.99 19.67 -0.27
CA ILE A 118 -14.92 18.82 -1.46
C ILE A 118 -16.32 18.38 -1.88
N ARG A 119 -17.13 17.91 -0.92
CA ARG A 119 -18.50 17.47 -1.17
C ARG A 119 -19.38 18.61 -1.68
N GLU A 120 -19.30 19.79 -1.07
CA GLU A 120 -20.04 20.98 -1.52
C GLU A 120 -19.70 21.34 -2.96
N ARG A 121 -18.40 21.34 -3.32
CA ARG A 121 -17.98 21.60 -4.70
C ARG A 121 -18.44 20.50 -5.66
N HIS A 122 -18.39 19.23 -5.25
CA HIS A 122 -18.85 18.11 -6.06
C HIS A 122 -20.35 18.21 -6.37
N VAL A 123 -21.18 18.50 -5.35
CA VAL A 123 -22.63 18.70 -5.53
C VAL A 123 -22.91 19.88 -6.45
N GLN A 124 -22.15 20.98 -6.31
CA GLN A 124 -22.27 22.12 -7.21
C GLN A 124 -21.96 21.75 -8.67
N LEU A 125 -20.90 20.98 -8.92
CA LEU A 125 -20.54 20.49 -10.26
C LEU A 125 -21.60 19.58 -10.88
N LEU A 126 -22.23 18.71 -10.08
CA LEU A 126 -23.36 17.89 -10.53
C LEU A 126 -24.54 18.77 -10.94
N SER A 127 -24.90 19.76 -10.10
CA SER A 127 -25.97 20.71 -10.40
C SER A 127 -25.68 21.55 -11.65
N GLU A 128 -24.45 22.02 -11.83
CA GLU A 128 -24.00 22.75 -13.04
C GLU A 128 -24.12 21.89 -14.31
N SER A 129 -24.03 20.56 -14.16
CA SER A 129 -24.16 19.58 -15.25
C SER A 129 -25.61 19.09 -15.44
N GLY A 130 -26.59 19.63 -14.70
CA GLY A 130 -27.98 19.17 -14.75
C GLY A 130 -28.20 17.77 -14.16
N ILE A 131 -27.27 17.30 -13.32
CA ILE A 131 -27.34 15.99 -12.66
C ILE A 131 -27.85 16.18 -11.23
N HIS A 132 -28.99 15.57 -10.93
CA HIS A 132 -29.55 15.54 -9.58
C HIS A 132 -29.24 14.20 -8.90
N GLU A 133 -28.93 14.25 -7.60
CA GLU A 133 -28.77 13.03 -6.83
C GLU A 133 -30.12 12.32 -6.70
N PRO A 134 -30.18 11.00 -6.92
CA PRO A 134 -31.42 10.26 -6.78
C PRO A 134 -31.93 10.35 -5.33
N PRO A 135 -33.25 10.46 -5.13
CA PRO A 135 -33.81 10.44 -3.79
C PRO A 135 -33.42 9.14 -3.06
N LEU A 136 -33.23 9.21 -1.75
CA LEU A 136 -32.97 8.06 -0.87
C LEU A 136 -34.23 7.18 -0.79
N VAL A 137 -34.58 6.51 -1.88
CA VAL A 137 -35.66 5.53 -1.90
C VAL A 137 -35.08 4.22 -1.36
N PRO A 138 -35.73 3.57 -0.37
CA PRO A 138 -35.34 2.24 0.05
C PRO A 138 -35.32 1.32 -1.18
N HIS A 139 -34.13 0.83 -1.55
CA HIS A 139 -34.06 -0.17 -2.60
C HIS A 139 -34.89 -1.37 -2.17
N PRO A 140 -35.74 -1.93 -3.05
CA PRO A 140 -36.39 -3.20 -2.76
C PRO A 140 -35.30 -4.22 -2.36
N PRO A 141 -35.57 -5.10 -1.40
CA PRO A 141 -34.59 -6.07 -0.94
C PRO A 141 -34.02 -6.81 -2.16
N PRO A 142 -32.70 -6.78 -2.38
CA PRO A 142 -32.12 -7.37 -3.57
C PRO A 142 -32.50 -8.84 -3.62
N ILE A 143 -32.96 -9.30 -4.79
CA ILE A 143 -33.14 -10.72 -5.04
C ILE A 143 -31.77 -11.38 -4.85
N ALA A 144 -31.64 -12.22 -3.83
CA ALA A 144 -30.39 -12.88 -3.49
C ALA A 144 -30.03 -13.87 -4.60
N ARG A 145 -29.21 -13.42 -5.56
CA ARG A 145 -28.64 -14.25 -6.62
C ARG A 145 -27.12 -14.24 -6.54
N LYS A 146 -26.53 -15.42 -6.70
CA LYS A 146 -25.08 -15.57 -6.86
C LYS A 146 -24.71 -15.08 -8.26
N VAL A 147 -23.77 -14.13 -8.36
CA VAL A 147 -23.26 -13.60 -9.65
C VAL A 147 -21.74 -13.55 -9.62
N TRP A 148 -21.12 -13.60 -10.79
CA TRP A 148 -19.71 -13.26 -10.92
C TRP A 148 -19.47 -11.80 -10.55
N CYS A 149 -18.38 -11.52 -9.84
CA CYS A 149 -18.06 -10.15 -9.45
C CYS A 149 -17.84 -9.26 -10.67
N TYR A 150 -18.32 -8.03 -10.58
CA TYR A 150 -18.17 -6.99 -11.59
C TYR A 150 -17.67 -5.70 -10.93
N PRO A 151 -17.09 -4.76 -11.69
CA PRO A 151 -16.65 -3.48 -11.13
C PRO A 151 -17.81 -2.73 -10.45
N VAL A 152 -17.49 -1.92 -9.44
CA VAL A 152 -18.49 -1.09 -8.72
C VAL A 152 -19.24 -0.19 -9.72
N GLN A 153 -20.56 -0.13 -9.61
CA GLN A 153 -21.37 0.73 -10.46
C GLN A 153 -21.88 1.93 -9.68
N PHE A 154 -21.91 3.09 -10.34
CA PHE A 154 -22.44 4.32 -9.78
C PHE A 154 -23.86 4.56 -10.27
N MET A 155 -24.74 4.94 -9.34
CA MET A 155 -26.10 5.37 -9.65
C MET A 155 -26.12 6.75 -10.34
N ILE A 156 -25.17 7.61 -9.97
CA ILE A 156 -25.04 8.97 -10.51
C ILE A 156 -24.19 8.89 -11.78
N PRO A 157 -24.68 9.40 -12.93
CA PRO A 157 -23.90 9.41 -14.16
C PRO A 157 -22.70 10.37 -14.05
N SER A 158 -21.67 10.13 -14.87
CA SER A 158 -20.53 11.03 -14.95
C SER A 158 -20.96 12.42 -15.47
N PRO A 159 -20.55 13.53 -14.83
CA PRO A 159 -20.70 14.86 -15.42
C PRO A 159 -19.87 14.96 -16.71
N ARG A 160 -20.13 16.01 -17.49
CA ARG A 160 -19.32 16.32 -18.68
C ARG A 160 -17.88 16.53 -18.25
N MET A 161 -16.97 15.73 -18.80
CA MET A 161 -15.55 15.89 -18.48
C MET A 161 -15.02 17.21 -19.03
N PRO A 162 -14.23 17.96 -18.23
CA PRO A 162 -13.50 19.11 -18.72
C PRO A 162 -12.56 18.73 -19.88
N VAL A 163 -12.19 19.71 -20.69
CA VAL A 163 -11.17 19.51 -21.71
C VAL A 163 -9.83 19.22 -21.03
N VAL A 164 -9.20 18.13 -21.42
CA VAL A 164 -7.87 17.71 -20.97
C VAL A 164 -6.97 17.66 -22.19
N GLU A 165 -5.86 18.39 -22.14
CA GLU A 165 -4.85 18.38 -23.18
C GLU A 165 -3.88 17.22 -22.95
N TYR A 166 -3.37 16.61 -24.01
CA TYR A 166 -2.33 15.61 -23.88
C TYR A 166 -1.33 15.66 -25.03
N ILE A 167 -0.09 15.30 -24.71
CA ILE A 167 1.04 15.25 -25.65
C ILE A 167 1.62 13.85 -25.57
N GLN A 168 1.79 13.20 -26.72
CA GLN A 168 2.48 11.91 -26.80
C GLN A 168 3.95 12.15 -27.16
N ASP A 169 4.84 11.68 -26.30
CA ASP A 169 6.28 11.61 -26.54
C ASP A 169 6.68 10.13 -26.81
N ARG A 170 7.96 9.87 -27.09
CA ARG A 170 8.45 8.54 -27.45
C ARG A 170 8.16 7.47 -26.40
N ASP A 171 8.33 7.78 -25.11
CA ASP A 171 8.25 6.79 -24.02
C ASP A 171 7.04 7.00 -23.10
N HIS A 172 6.43 8.18 -23.12
CA HIS A 172 5.36 8.55 -22.20
C HIS A 172 4.35 9.51 -22.84
N MET A 173 3.16 9.54 -22.25
CA MET A 173 2.13 10.54 -22.50
C MET A 173 2.09 11.53 -21.34
N VAL A 174 2.01 12.81 -21.68
CA VAL A 174 1.83 13.92 -20.75
C VAL A 174 0.38 14.37 -20.83
N ILE A 175 -0.33 14.40 -19.70
CA ILE A 175 -1.73 14.80 -19.60
C ILE A 175 -1.80 16.09 -18.77
N LYS A 176 -2.45 17.12 -19.31
CA LYS A 176 -2.53 18.46 -18.72
C LYS A 176 -3.99 18.85 -18.51
N TYR A 177 -4.29 19.25 -17.28
CA TYR A 177 -5.59 19.80 -16.91
C TYR A 177 -5.44 21.25 -16.44
N SER A 178 -6.12 22.16 -17.12
CA SER A 178 -6.08 23.59 -16.84
C SER A 178 -7.35 24.02 -16.10
N GLN A 179 -7.18 24.73 -14.99
CA GLN A 179 -8.26 25.40 -14.28
C GLN A 179 -8.12 26.91 -14.45
N THR A 180 -9.24 27.62 -14.61
CA THR A 180 -9.26 29.09 -14.77
C THR A 180 -8.62 29.83 -13.60
N SER A 181 -8.56 29.21 -12.42
CA SER A 181 -7.99 29.75 -11.19
C SER A 181 -6.49 29.51 -11.02
N GLN A 182 -5.84 28.71 -11.87
CA GLN A 182 -4.41 28.38 -11.75
C GLN A 182 -3.62 28.92 -12.95
N SER A 183 -2.44 29.49 -12.68
CA SER A 183 -1.57 30.07 -13.72
C SER A 183 -0.80 29.02 -14.52
N GLN A 184 -0.69 27.80 -14.02
CA GLN A 184 -0.01 26.67 -14.68
C GLN A 184 -0.93 25.45 -14.68
N PRO A 185 -0.91 24.63 -15.75
CA PRO A 185 -1.71 23.42 -15.81
C PRO A 185 -1.19 22.35 -14.85
N ASP A 186 -2.11 21.61 -14.24
CA ASP A 186 -1.77 20.40 -13.49
C ASP A 186 -1.39 19.29 -14.47
N THR A 187 -0.20 18.74 -14.31
CA THR A 187 0.42 17.85 -15.30
C THR A 187 0.69 16.48 -14.70
N GLN A 188 0.28 15.43 -15.41
CA GLN A 188 0.49 14.03 -15.07
C GLN A 188 1.24 13.30 -16.19
N TYR A 189 2.03 12.29 -15.80
CA TYR A 189 2.87 11.53 -16.72
C TYR A 189 2.53 10.04 -16.62
N ILE A 190 2.43 9.36 -17.76
CA ILE A 190 2.22 7.92 -17.82
C ILE A 190 3.02 7.32 -18.97
N ASN A 191 3.77 6.25 -18.73
CA ASN A 191 4.46 5.54 -19.80
C ASN A 191 3.48 4.75 -20.69
N HIS A 192 3.88 4.47 -21.93
CA HIS A 192 3.01 3.79 -22.91
C HIS A 192 2.55 2.41 -22.45
N THR A 193 3.40 1.65 -21.75
CA THR A 193 3.04 0.32 -21.23
C THR A 193 1.88 0.38 -20.24
N HIS A 194 1.91 1.33 -19.29
CA HIS A 194 0.82 1.49 -18.33
C HIS A 194 -0.42 2.10 -18.99
N LEU A 195 -0.25 3.00 -19.96
CA LEU A 195 -1.39 3.55 -20.70
C LEU A 195 -2.15 2.46 -21.47
N GLN A 196 -1.43 1.60 -22.18
CA GLN A 196 -2.02 0.45 -22.89
C GLN A 196 -2.71 -0.52 -21.94
N LYS A 197 -2.11 -0.78 -20.77
CA LYS A 197 -2.77 -1.57 -19.72
C LYS A 197 -4.08 -0.94 -19.27
N LEU A 198 -4.08 0.37 -18.95
CA LEU A 198 -5.28 1.08 -18.55
C LEU A 198 -6.35 1.08 -19.65
N GLU A 199 -5.95 1.21 -20.92
CA GLU A 199 -6.86 1.12 -22.06
C GLU A 199 -7.56 -0.25 -22.13
N GLN A 200 -6.80 -1.35 -21.97
CA GLN A 200 -7.37 -2.70 -21.92
C GLN A 200 -8.32 -2.87 -20.74
N LEU A 201 -7.90 -2.46 -19.54
CA LEU A 201 -8.73 -2.50 -18.34
C LEU A 201 -10.03 -1.71 -18.51
N TYR A 202 -9.95 -0.53 -19.12
CA TYR A 202 -11.09 0.32 -19.44
C TYR A 202 -12.06 -0.35 -20.40
N ARG A 203 -11.54 -0.97 -21.48
CA ARG A 203 -12.34 -1.71 -22.45
C ARG A 203 -13.14 -2.85 -21.82
N PHE A 204 -12.57 -3.54 -20.83
CA PHE A 204 -13.24 -4.64 -20.12
C PHE A 204 -14.22 -4.18 -19.04
N SER A 205 -13.98 -3.02 -18.42
CA SER A 205 -14.60 -2.67 -17.14
C SER A 205 -15.55 -1.48 -17.23
N CYS A 206 -15.32 -0.58 -18.20
CA CYS A 206 -16.12 0.62 -18.39
C CYS A 206 -17.37 0.33 -19.23
N TYR A 207 -18.55 0.53 -18.64
CA TYR A 207 -19.83 0.29 -19.31
C TYR A 207 -20.46 1.55 -19.90
N ASP A 208 -20.15 2.71 -19.33
CA ASP A 208 -20.80 4.01 -19.62
C ASP A 208 -20.06 4.86 -20.67
N ASP A 209 -18.87 4.45 -21.13
CA ASP A 209 -18.06 5.18 -22.11
C ASP A 209 -17.44 4.25 -23.16
N LYS A 210 -18.29 3.72 -24.06
CA LYS A 210 -17.85 2.78 -25.11
C LYS A 210 -17.00 3.44 -26.21
N LYS A 211 -17.04 4.76 -26.32
CA LYS A 211 -16.30 5.55 -27.32
C LYS A 211 -14.99 6.11 -26.79
N PHE A 212 -14.65 5.88 -25.51
CA PHE A 212 -13.44 6.38 -24.87
C PHE A 212 -13.37 7.92 -24.81
N GLU A 213 -14.53 8.58 -24.77
CA GLU A 213 -14.62 10.05 -24.69
C GLU A 213 -14.16 10.58 -23.32
N LEU A 214 -14.27 9.76 -22.26
CA LEU A 214 -13.91 10.10 -20.89
C LEU A 214 -12.58 9.47 -20.46
N PHE A 215 -12.00 8.60 -21.29
CA PHE A 215 -10.85 7.76 -20.95
C PHE A 215 -9.66 8.57 -20.43
N ILE A 216 -9.15 9.53 -21.20
CA ILE A 216 -7.95 10.31 -20.84
C ILE A 216 -8.18 11.12 -19.55
N GLY A 217 -9.36 11.72 -19.40
CA GLY A 217 -9.70 12.45 -18.19
C GLY A 217 -9.83 11.56 -16.95
N ARG A 218 -10.35 10.33 -17.11
CA ARG A 218 -10.37 9.33 -16.01
C ARG A 218 -8.98 8.82 -15.67
N VAL A 219 -8.10 8.62 -16.66
CA VAL A 219 -6.69 8.30 -16.44
C VAL A 219 -6.01 9.42 -15.64
N PHE A 220 -6.25 10.69 -16.00
CA PHE A 220 -5.74 11.83 -15.23
C PHE A 220 -6.19 11.76 -13.76
N CYS A 221 -7.47 11.51 -13.50
CA CYS A 221 -8.00 11.37 -12.14
C CYS A 221 -7.34 10.22 -11.36
N VAL A 222 -7.12 9.06 -11.98
CA VAL A 222 -6.39 7.93 -11.35
C VAL A 222 -4.97 8.35 -10.98
N LEU A 223 -4.21 8.91 -11.91
CA LEU A 223 -2.82 9.34 -11.67
C LEU A 223 -2.76 10.39 -10.57
N LYS A 224 -3.63 11.41 -10.63
CA LYS A 224 -3.68 12.46 -9.61
C LYS A 224 -4.08 11.94 -8.24
N ARG A 225 -5.03 11.00 -8.19
CA ARG A 225 -5.47 10.33 -6.94
C ARG A 225 -4.31 9.59 -6.29
N TYR A 226 -3.61 8.74 -7.03
CA TYR A 226 -2.49 7.96 -6.51
C TYR A 226 -1.27 8.83 -6.20
N GLN A 227 -1.00 9.89 -6.97
CA GLN A 227 0.03 10.89 -6.64
C GLN A 227 -0.28 11.57 -5.29
N THR A 228 -1.53 11.96 -5.08
CA THR A 228 -1.99 12.61 -3.84
C THR A 228 -1.89 11.64 -2.65
N PHE A 229 -2.34 10.40 -2.82
CA PHE A 229 -2.31 9.38 -1.76
C PHE A 229 -0.88 8.99 -1.36
N LEU A 230 0.04 8.86 -2.32
CA LEU A 230 1.43 8.48 -2.05
C LEU A 230 2.31 9.67 -1.65
N CYS A 231 1.81 10.91 -1.78
CA CYS A 231 2.56 12.14 -1.51
C CYS A 231 3.85 12.28 -2.35
N ASN A 232 3.86 11.76 -3.57
CA ASN A 232 4.98 11.89 -4.51
C ASN A 232 5.09 13.33 -5.05
N THR A 233 5.68 14.21 -4.24
CA THR A 233 6.00 15.59 -4.61
C THR A 233 7.24 15.69 -5.48
N SER A 234 8.01 14.60 -5.65
CA SER A 234 9.17 14.53 -6.54
C SER A 234 9.31 13.15 -7.19
N PRO A 235 9.59 13.05 -8.50
CA PRO A 235 9.86 11.77 -9.18
C PRO A 235 11.12 11.05 -8.66
N ALA A 236 11.94 11.68 -7.82
CA ALA A 236 13.12 11.09 -7.21
C ALA A 236 12.85 10.35 -5.88
N SER A 237 11.65 10.47 -5.29
CA SER A 237 11.33 9.77 -4.05
C SER A 237 10.82 8.35 -4.34
N GLN A 238 11.63 7.33 -4.01
CA GLN A 238 11.22 5.91 -3.97
C GLN A 238 10.22 5.62 -2.82
N GLU A 239 9.36 6.57 -2.46
CA GLU A 239 8.48 6.49 -1.28
C GLU A 239 7.30 5.53 -1.49
N ALA A 240 6.86 5.33 -2.73
CA ALA A 240 5.80 4.39 -3.08
C ALA A 240 6.13 2.92 -2.75
N GLU A 241 7.42 2.53 -2.80
CA GLU A 241 7.86 1.17 -2.51
C GLU A 241 7.82 0.83 -1.00
N LEU A 242 7.61 1.83 -0.13
CA LEU A 242 7.65 1.66 1.32
C LEU A 242 6.31 1.20 1.92
N THR A 243 5.20 1.33 1.21
CA THR A 243 3.87 0.97 1.73
C THR A 243 3.39 -0.40 1.23
N GLN A 244 3.57 -0.72 -0.05
CA GLN A 244 3.22 -2.00 -0.65
C GLN A 244 3.95 -2.19 -1.99
N ALA A 245 4.56 -3.37 -2.20
CA ALA A 245 5.13 -3.77 -3.49
C ALA A 245 4.25 -4.82 -4.17
N SER A 246 4.20 -4.80 -5.51
CA SER A 246 3.52 -5.87 -6.26
C SER A 246 4.37 -7.15 -6.26
N LEU A 247 3.73 -8.31 -6.33
CA LEU A 247 4.44 -9.58 -6.43
C LEU A 247 5.06 -9.74 -7.82
N PRO A 248 6.19 -10.47 -7.94
CA PRO A 248 6.74 -10.80 -9.24
C PRO A 248 5.73 -11.51 -10.13
N VAL A 249 5.77 -11.25 -11.44
CA VAL A 249 4.88 -11.89 -12.44
C VAL A 249 4.91 -13.42 -12.31
N THR A 250 6.08 -14.02 -12.09
CA THR A 250 6.21 -15.48 -11.93
C THR A 250 5.48 -16.02 -10.70
N VAL A 251 5.35 -15.22 -9.64
CA VAL A 251 4.57 -15.58 -8.46
C VAL A 251 3.08 -15.58 -8.80
N PHE A 252 2.59 -14.56 -9.50
CA PHE A 252 1.19 -14.51 -9.95
C PHE A 252 0.83 -15.64 -10.92
N GLU A 253 1.72 -15.95 -11.88
CA GLU A 253 1.55 -17.10 -12.79
C GLU A 253 1.44 -18.42 -12.01
N CYS A 254 2.30 -18.62 -11.00
CA CYS A 254 2.26 -19.80 -10.14
C CYS A 254 0.96 -19.86 -9.33
N LEU A 255 0.56 -18.75 -8.70
CA LEU A 255 -0.68 -18.63 -7.94
C LEU A 255 -1.91 -18.94 -8.80
N ASN A 256 -1.95 -18.43 -10.03
CA ASN A 256 -3.04 -18.71 -10.96
C ASN A 256 -3.06 -20.19 -11.37
N ARG A 257 -1.91 -20.73 -11.80
CA ARG A 257 -1.81 -22.11 -12.32
C ARG A 257 -2.07 -23.17 -11.26
N HIS A 258 -1.46 -23.03 -10.09
CA HIS A 258 -1.46 -24.08 -9.06
C HIS A 258 -2.57 -23.92 -8.02
N PHE A 259 -2.99 -22.68 -7.75
CA PHE A 259 -3.95 -22.35 -6.68
C PHE A 259 -5.26 -21.73 -7.19
N GLY A 260 -5.40 -21.58 -8.51
CA GLY A 260 -6.60 -21.04 -9.14
C GLY A 260 -6.86 -19.57 -8.82
N VAL A 261 -5.87 -18.84 -8.32
CA VAL A 261 -6.01 -17.42 -7.94
C VAL A 261 -6.36 -16.62 -9.18
N THR A 262 -7.41 -15.82 -9.10
CA THR A 262 -7.84 -14.95 -10.20
C THR A 262 -8.16 -13.54 -9.75
N PHE A 263 -7.85 -13.16 -8.52
CA PHE A 263 -8.29 -11.89 -7.93
C PHE A 263 -7.27 -11.38 -6.91
N GLU A 264 -6.94 -10.09 -6.97
CA GLU A 264 -6.11 -9.40 -5.97
C GLU A 264 -6.98 -8.59 -5.00
N CYS A 265 -6.89 -8.87 -3.70
CA CYS A 265 -7.68 -8.14 -2.70
C CYS A 265 -7.11 -6.75 -2.38
N PHE A 266 -5.85 -6.47 -2.74
CA PHE A 266 -5.24 -5.16 -2.54
C PHE A 266 -4.37 -4.80 -3.74
N ALA A 267 -4.91 -3.99 -4.65
CA ALA A 267 -4.20 -3.51 -5.82
C ALA A 267 -4.67 -2.10 -6.22
N SER A 268 -4.25 -1.67 -7.41
CA SER A 268 -4.62 -0.45 -8.11
C SER A 268 -4.71 -0.75 -9.61
N PRO A 269 -5.38 0.10 -10.41
CA PRO A 269 -5.30 0.01 -11.87
C PRO A 269 -3.85 0.00 -12.40
N LEU A 270 -2.93 0.63 -11.67
CA LEU A 270 -1.53 0.77 -12.06
C LEU A 270 -0.73 -0.53 -11.80
N ASN A 271 -0.95 -1.20 -10.67
CA ASN A 271 -0.11 -2.33 -10.23
C ASN A 271 -0.78 -3.71 -10.28
N CYS A 272 -2.07 -3.81 -10.62
CA CYS A 272 -2.78 -5.10 -10.66
C CYS A 272 -2.21 -6.06 -11.71
N TYR A 273 -2.20 -7.34 -11.40
CA TYR A 273 -1.90 -8.41 -12.35
C TYR A 273 -3.16 -8.90 -13.06
N PHE A 274 -4.26 -9.12 -12.31
CA PHE A 274 -5.54 -9.52 -12.87
C PHE A 274 -6.41 -8.30 -13.19
N ARG A 275 -7.33 -8.46 -14.14
CA ARG A 275 -8.36 -7.44 -14.45
C ARG A 275 -9.46 -7.32 -13.39
N GLN A 276 -9.42 -8.16 -12.35
CA GLN A 276 -10.34 -8.10 -11.22
C GLN A 276 -9.58 -8.04 -9.92
N TYR A 277 -9.80 -6.95 -9.20
CA TYR A 277 -9.09 -6.64 -7.97
C TYR A 277 -9.93 -5.71 -7.10
N CYS A 278 -9.60 -5.65 -5.82
CA CYS A 278 -10.05 -4.60 -4.91
C CYS A 278 -9.00 -3.49 -4.85
N SER A 279 -9.44 -2.25 -4.74
CA SER A 279 -8.58 -1.07 -4.59
C SER A 279 -9.18 -0.04 -3.63
N ALA A 280 -8.37 0.92 -3.20
CA ALA A 280 -8.81 1.92 -2.22
C ALA A 280 -9.86 2.90 -2.78
N PHE A 281 -9.86 3.19 -4.08
CA PHE A 281 -10.60 4.32 -4.66
C PHE A 281 -11.64 3.86 -5.69
N SER A 282 -12.82 3.46 -5.24
CA SER A 282 -13.91 3.01 -6.13
C SER A 282 -14.27 4.03 -7.21
N ASP A 283 -14.25 5.33 -6.87
CA ASP A 283 -14.68 6.44 -7.72
C ASP A 283 -13.80 6.64 -8.96
N THR A 284 -12.50 6.34 -8.85
CA THR A 284 -11.57 6.42 -9.98
C THR A 284 -11.30 5.06 -10.61
N ASP A 285 -11.21 4.01 -9.80
CA ASP A 285 -10.59 2.75 -10.22
C ASP A 285 -11.58 1.75 -10.81
N THR A 286 -12.88 1.92 -10.56
CA THR A 286 -13.90 0.97 -11.05
C THR A 286 -13.93 0.88 -12.57
N TYR A 287 -13.72 2.02 -13.24
CA TYR A 287 -13.67 2.09 -14.70
C TYR A 287 -12.52 1.27 -15.28
N PHE A 288 -11.54 0.88 -14.45
CA PHE A 288 -10.38 0.06 -14.78
C PHE A 288 -10.41 -1.32 -14.11
N GLY A 289 -11.53 -1.73 -13.51
CA GLY A 289 -11.71 -3.10 -13.01
C GLY A 289 -11.73 -3.24 -11.49
N SER A 290 -11.70 -2.15 -10.72
CA SER A 290 -11.82 -2.26 -9.27
C SER A 290 -13.21 -2.73 -8.81
N ARG A 291 -13.22 -3.61 -7.81
CA ARG A 291 -14.40 -4.04 -7.03
C ARG A 291 -14.57 -3.22 -5.74
N GLY A 292 -13.84 -2.13 -5.62
CA GLY A 292 -13.83 -1.25 -4.45
C GLY A 292 -12.95 -1.78 -3.31
N PRO A 293 -13.04 -1.17 -2.11
CA PRO A 293 -12.26 -1.57 -0.95
C PRO A 293 -12.52 -3.02 -0.55
N PHE A 294 -11.46 -3.73 -0.16
CA PHE A 294 -11.57 -5.15 0.20
C PHE A 294 -12.52 -5.38 1.38
N LEU A 295 -12.52 -4.50 2.38
CA LEU A 295 -13.36 -4.61 3.57
C LEU A 295 -14.87 -4.49 3.26
N ASP A 296 -15.22 -3.89 2.13
CA ASP A 296 -16.60 -3.81 1.64
C ASP A 296 -16.96 -4.96 0.68
N PHE A 297 -15.96 -5.63 0.13
CA PHE A 297 -16.13 -6.72 -0.82
C PHE A 297 -16.43 -8.03 -0.08
N LYS A 298 -17.59 -8.63 -0.38
CA LYS A 298 -18.10 -9.84 0.29
C LYS A 298 -18.23 -11.04 -0.65
N PRO A 299 -17.11 -11.64 -1.09
CA PRO A 299 -17.16 -12.80 -1.95
C PRO A 299 -17.67 -14.03 -1.18
N ILE A 300 -18.53 -14.80 -1.84
CA ILE A 300 -19.02 -16.09 -1.32
C ILE A 300 -18.19 -17.28 -1.79
N SER A 301 -17.37 -17.09 -2.83
CA SER A 301 -16.49 -18.11 -3.40
C SER A 301 -15.44 -17.47 -4.31
N GLY A 302 -14.37 -18.19 -4.60
CA GLY A 302 -13.26 -17.76 -5.46
C GLY A 302 -11.93 -18.19 -4.86
N SER A 303 -10.84 -17.87 -5.57
CA SER A 303 -9.47 -17.98 -5.06
C SER A 303 -8.77 -16.63 -5.24
N PHE A 304 -8.23 -16.14 -4.14
CA PHE A 304 -7.83 -14.75 -3.98
C PHE A 304 -6.36 -14.67 -3.59
N GLN A 305 -5.71 -13.56 -3.92
CA GLN A 305 -4.41 -13.17 -3.39
C GLN A 305 -4.64 -11.94 -2.52
N VAL A 306 -4.13 -11.97 -1.29
CA VAL A 306 -4.31 -10.88 -0.32
C VAL A 306 -2.93 -10.41 0.12
N HIS A 307 -2.58 -9.16 -0.19
CA HIS A 307 -1.33 -8.51 0.27
C HIS A 307 -1.63 -7.05 0.66
N PRO A 308 -2.17 -6.79 1.87
CA PRO A 308 -2.49 -5.44 2.30
C PRO A 308 -1.24 -4.56 2.42
N PRO A 309 -1.36 -3.24 2.23
CA PRO A 309 -0.31 -2.28 2.59
C PRO A 309 0.12 -2.42 4.06
N TYR A 310 1.35 -2.02 4.37
CA TYR A 310 1.85 -2.05 5.74
C TYR A 310 1.18 -0.98 6.61
N CYS A 311 0.10 -1.39 7.28
CA CYS A 311 -0.61 -0.66 8.32
C CYS A 311 -1.21 -1.72 9.26
N GLU A 312 -0.78 -1.75 10.52
CA GLU A 312 -1.15 -2.81 11.47
C GLU A 312 -2.67 -2.92 11.64
N GLU A 313 -3.34 -1.78 11.78
CA GLU A 313 -4.78 -1.70 11.94
C GLU A 313 -5.53 -2.20 10.69
N LEU A 314 -5.05 -1.87 9.48
CA LEU A 314 -5.62 -2.38 8.23
C LEU A 314 -5.40 -3.89 8.08
N ILE A 315 -4.21 -4.40 8.44
CA ILE A 315 -3.92 -5.83 8.43
C ILE A 315 -4.85 -6.58 9.38
N ASP A 316 -5.09 -6.04 10.59
CA ASP A 316 -6.00 -6.63 11.56
C ASP A 316 -7.45 -6.63 11.05
N ALA A 317 -7.94 -5.50 10.53
CA ALA A 317 -9.26 -5.42 9.91
C ALA A 317 -9.41 -6.39 8.73
N THR A 318 -8.34 -6.58 7.94
CA THR A 318 -8.30 -7.56 6.83
C THR A 318 -8.45 -8.98 7.35
N LEU A 319 -7.74 -9.35 8.42
CA LEU A 319 -7.84 -10.67 9.03
C LEU A 319 -9.23 -10.94 9.60
N GLN A 320 -9.82 -9.96 10.29
CA GLN A 320 -11.19 -10.05 10.81
C GLN A 320 -12.22 -10.19 9.69
N HIS A 321 -12.06 -9.42 8.59
CA HIS A 321 -12.93 -9.53 7.43
C HIS A 321 -12.85 -10.90 6.77
N ILE A 322 -11.63 -11.43 6.59
CA ILE A 322 -11.43 -12.79 6.09
C ILE A 322 -12.13 -13.81 6.99
N ASP A 323 -11.93 -13.76 8.30
CA ASP A 323 -12.56 -14.69 9.25
C ASP A 323 -14.10 -14.66 9.15
N LYS A 324 -14.66 -13.45 9.02
CA LYS A 324 -16.09 -13.24 8.79
C LYS A 324 -16.58 -13.87 7.49
N LEU A 325 -15.87 -13.62 6.37
CA LEU A 325 -16.21 -14.22 5.07
C LEU A 325 -16.19 -15.74 5.14
N LEU A 326 -15.21 -16.31 5.83
CA LEU A 326 -15.07 -17.75 5.98
C LEU A 326 -16.19 -18.37 6.84
N THR A 327 -16.64 -17.66 7.87
CA THR A 327 -17.67 -18.14 8.82
C THR A 327 -19.09 -17.97 8.28
N GLU A 328 -19.38 -16.88 7.58
CA GLU A 328 -20.73 -16.55 7.07
C GLU A 328 -21.08 -17.26 5.75
N SER A 329 -20.09 -17.83 5.05
CA SER A 329 -20.34 -18.54 3.80
C SER A 329 -21.00 -19.91 4.07
N SER A 330 -22.23 -20.09 3.58
CA SER A 330 -22.94 -21.38 3.59
C SER A 330 -22.24 -22.47 2.77
N GLU A 331 -21.36 -22.05 1.85
CA GLU A 331 -20.35 -22.92 1.24
C GLU A 331 -19.09 -22.88 2.12
N PRO A 332 -18.65 -23.98 2.74
CA PRO A 332 -17.53 -23.97 3.67
C PRO A 332 -16.26 -23.47 2.99
N LEU A 333 -15.84 -22.24 3.29
CA LEU A 333 -14.52 -21.71 2.99
C LEU A 333 -13.58 -22.20 4.08
N ARG A 334 -12.67 -23.12 3.76
CA ARG A 334 -11.81 -23.76 4.77
C ARG A 334 -10.46 -23.04 4.81
N SER A 335 -10.10 -22.48 5.96
CA SER A 335 -8.81 -21.84 6.15
C SER A 335 -7.72 -22.88 6.45
N LYS A 336 -6.61 -22.78 5.72
CA LYS A 336 -5.29 -23.08 6.30
C LYS A 336 -4.58 -21.75 6.42
N VAL A 337 -4.70 -21.14 7.60
CA VAL A 337 -3.92 -19.96 8.00
C VAL A 337 -2.52 -20.44 8.34
N ASN A 338 -1.48 -19.84 7.74
CA ASN A 338 -0.12 -20.03 8.21
C ASN A 338 0.59 -18.68 8.42
N VAL A 339 1.46 -18.69 9.42
CA VAL A 339 1.70 -17.65 10.43
C VAL A 339 2.60 -16.48 10.01
N LYS A 340 2.35 -15.34 10.66
CA LYS A 340 3.08 -14.06 10.78
C LYS A 340 4.51 -14.01 10.25
N SER A 341 4.75 -13.05 9.36
CA SER A 341 6.03 -12.35 9.27
C SER A 341 5.78 -10.85 9.38
N VAL A 342 6.51 -10.18 10.28
CA VAL A 342 6.50 -8.72 10.43
C VAL A 342 7.11 -8.03 9.20
N HIS A 343 7.79 -8.80 8.34
CA HIS A 343 8.50 -8.33 7.13
C HIS A 343 8.34 -9.25 5.91
N GLY A 344 7.29 -10.09 5.87
CA GLY A 344 7.09 -11.05 4.78
C GLY A 344 5.79 -10.81 4.04
N THR A 345 5.80 -11.08 2.73
CA THR A 345 4.57 -11.16 1.93
C THR A 345 3.65 -12.22 2.52
N MET A 346 2.57 -11.78 3.16
CA MET A 346 1.46 -12.69 3.45
C MET A 346 0.70 -12.92 2.15
N VAL A 347 0.51 -14.18 1.77
CA VAL A 347 -0.39 -14.57 0.67
C VAL A 347 -1.47 -15.43 1.29
N PHE A 348 -2.69 -14.90 1.34
CA PHE A 348 -3.87 -15.70 1.70
C PHE A 348 -4.53 -16.16 0.42
N TRP A 349 -4.76 -17.46 0.28
CA TRP A 349 -5.70 -18.02 -0.68
C TRP A 349 -6.92 -18.53 0.05
N LEU A 350 -8.08 -17.96 -0.26
CA LEU A 350 -9.36 -18.39 0.30
C LEU A 350 -9.97 -19.41 -0.66
N GLN A 351 -10.42 -20.56 -0.16
CA GLN A 351 -11.03 -21.60 -1.01
C GLN A 351 -12.21 -22.23 -0.30
N ASN A 352 -13.31 -22.45 -1.03
CA ASN A 352 -14.42 -23.27 -0.53
C ASN A 352 -14.06 -24.75 -0.59
N ASN A 353 -14.87 -25.65 -0.04
CA ASN A 353 -14.59 -27.09 -0.10
C ASN A 353 -14.36 -27.59 -1.54
N ALA A 354 -15.09 -27.06 -2.51
CA ALA A 354 -14.87 -27.35 -3.93
C ALA A 354 -13.51 -26.84 -4.42
N GLY A 355 -13.15 -25.59 -4.05
CA GLY A 355 -11.86 -24.99 -4.33
C GLY A 355 -10.71 -25.76 -3.69
N PHE A 356 -10.84 -26.17 -2.43
CA PHE A 356 -9.86 -26.99 -1.73
C PHE A 356 -9.73 -28.36 -2.40
N SER A 357 -10.83 -29.00 -2.78
CA SER A 357 -10.79 -30.29 -3.47
C SER A 357 -10.03 -30.22 -4.80
N ARG A 358 -10.07 -29.07 -5.49
CA ARG A 358 -9.42 -28.86 -6.79
C ARG A 358 -7.99 -28.32 -6.68
N TRP A 359 -7.78 -27.37 -5.76
CA TRP A 359 -6.59 -26.53 -5.64
C TRP A 359 -5.98 -26.56 -4.24
N ASN A 360 -6.13 -27.68 -3.51
CA ASN A 360 -5.50 -27.89 -2.21
C ASN A 360 -3.99 -27.58 -2.24
N PRO A 361 -3.44 -27.01 -1.16
CA PRO A 361 -2.01 -26.76 -1.04
C PRO A 361 -1.27 -28.08 -0.76
N THR A 362 -0.92 -28.80 -1.83
CA THR A 362 -0.01 -29.97 -1.75
C THR A 362 1.43 -29.50 -1.63
N ASP A 363 2.32 -30.34 -1.08
CA ASP A 363 3.73 -30.00 -0.92
C ASP A 363 4.37 -29.56 -2.24
N SER A 364 4.11 -30.28 -3.34
CA SER A 364 4.59 -29.92 -4.68
C SER A 364 4.11 -28.54 -5.15
N ARG A 365 2.87 -28.14 -4.86
CA ARG A 365 2.35 -26.81 -5.23
C ARG A 365 2.97 -25.71 -4.37
N VAL A 366 3.17 -25.98 -3.07
CA VAL A 366 3.83 -25.06 -2.15
C VAL A 366 5.29 -24.87 -2.54
N GLU A 367 5.99 -25.94 -2.89
CA GLU A 367 7.38 -25.90 -3.35
C GLU A 367 7.52 -25.11 -4.66
N ALA A 368 6.62 -25.33 -5.63
CA ALA A 368 6.57 -24.52 -6.85
C ALA A 368 6.33 -23.01 -6.58
N LEU A 369 5.57 -22.68 -5.52
CA LEU A 369 5.39 -21.30 -5.11
C LEU A 369 6.67 -20.72 -4.49
N LEU A 370 7.35 -21.46 -3.62
CA LEU A 370 8.63 -21.05 -3.05
C LEU A 370 9.70 -20.84 -4.14
N GLU A 371 9.74 -21.73 -5.13
CA GLU A 371 10.57 -21.56 -6.34
C GLU A 371 10.22 -20.27 -7.10
N ALA A 372 8.93 -19.96 -7.23
CA ALA A 372 8.45 -18.77 -7.90
C ALA A 372 8.82 -17.46 -7.16
N PHE A 373 9.26 -17.52 -5.89
CA PHE A 373 9.84 -16.40 -5.15
C PHE A 373 11.38 -16.29 -5.31
N ARG A 374 12.08 -17.34 -5.74
CA ARG A 374 13.54 -17.30 -5.91
C ARG A 374 13.95 -16.25 -6.97
N PRO A 375 14.91 -15.35 -6.70
CA PRO A 375 15.38 -14.38 -7.68
C PRO A 375 15.84 -15.05 -8.98
N GLY A 376 15.56 -14.45 -10.14
CA GLY A 376 15.84 -15.08 -11.46
C GLY A 376 17.29 -15.53 -11.67
N ARG A 377 18.27 -14.83 -11.07
CA ARG A 377 19.71 -15.18 -11.12
C ARG A 377 20.08 -16.49 -10.39
N GLU A 378 19.23 -16.96 -9.49
CA GLU A 378 19.41 -18.26 -8.82
C GLU A 378 18.79 -19.37 -9.66
N ARG A 379 17.60 -19.15 -10.24
CA ARG A 379 16.93 -20.11 -11.14
C ARG A 379 17.74 -20.45 -12.40
N GLU A 380 18.51 -19.50 -12.92
CA GLU A 380 19.38 -19.75 -14.08
C GLU A 380 20.64 -20.54 -13.73
N ARG A 381 21.16 -20.42 -12.49
CA ARG A 381 22.33 -21.17 -12.05
C ARG A 381 22.05 -22.67 -11.91
N ASP A 382 20.84 -23.02 -11.48
CA ASP A 382 20.43 -24.42 -11.34
C ASP A 382 20.04 -25.08 -12.68
N LYS A 383 19.87 -24.29 -13.76
CA LYS A 383 19.66 -24.79 -15.13
C LYS A 383 20.94 -25.11 -15.88
N ILE A 384 22.10 -24.73 -15.33
CA ILE A 384 23.40 -25.12 -15.86
C ILE A 384 23.69 -26.51 -15.27
N PRO A 385 23.78 -27.59 -16.08
CA PRO A 385 24.19 -28.88 -15.56
C PRO A 385 25.55 -28.71 -14.88
N GLN A 386 25.65 -29.06 -13.60
CA GLN A 386 26.96 -29.17 -12.96
C GLN A 386 27.75 -30.21 -13.75
N ALA A 387 28.78 -29.79 -14.46
CA ALA A 387 29.71 -30.70 -15.09
C ALA A 387 30.31 -31.59 -14.00
N GLU A 388 30.14 -32.90 -14.15
CA GLU A 388 30.77 -33.88 -13.28
C GLU A 388 32.28 -33.61 -13.22
N PRO A 389 32.93 -33.68 -12.05
CA PRO A 389 34.35 -33.45 -11.97
C PRO A 389 35.08 -34.56 -12.73
N THR A 390 35.63 -34.24 -13.89
CA THR A 390 36.56 -35.12 -14.61
C THR A 390 37.78 -35.36 -13.73
N ASN A 391 37.91 -36.59 -13.29
CA ASN A 391 39.04 -37.10 -12.53
C ASN A 391 40.24 -37.22 -13.49
N SER A 392 41.04 -36.16 -13.63
CA SER A 392 42.34 -36.23 -14.32
C SER A 392 43.45 -36.03 -13.31
N SER A 393 44.02 -37.14 -12.88
CA SER A 393 45.28 -37.24 -12.14
C SER A 393 46.45 -36.73 -13.00
N GLN A 394 47.08 -35.63 -12.57
CA GLN A 394 48.48 -35.35 -12.89
C GLN A 394 49.20 -34.78 -11.65
N PRO A 395 50.46 -35.19 -11.39
CA PRO A 395 51.19 -34.83 -10.19
C PRO A 395 51.84 -33.45 -10.33
N THR A 396 51.65 -32.58 -9.34
CA THR A 396 52.39 -31.32 -9.19
C THR A 396 53.68 -31.52 -8.39
N PRO A 397 54.80 -30.87 -8.75
CA PRO A 397 56.04 -30.93 -7.98
C PRO A 397 55.97 -30.08 -6.71
N GLU A 398 56.70 -30.52 -5.69
CA GLU A 398 56.74 -29.99 -4.33
C GLU A 398 57.11 -28.50 -4.26
N ALA A 399 56.28 -27.71 -3.56
CA ALA A 399 56.58 -26.33 -3.22
C ALA A 399 57.44 -26.26 -1.94
N THR A 400 58.58 -25.58 -2.03
CA THR A 400 59.52 -25.37 -0.93
C THR A 400 58.97 -24.49 0.20
N THR A 401 59.45 -24.75 1.41
CA THR A 401 59.08 -24.23 2.74
C THR A 401 59.07 -22.69 2.93
N ALA A 402 59.36 -21.91 1.89
CA ALA A 402 59.35 -20.44 1.94
C ALA A 402 57.95 -19.83 1.69
N GLU A 403 57.06 -20.50 0.94
CA GLU A 403 55.75 -19.93 0.57
C GLU A 403 54.70 -20.05 1.70
N VAL A 404 54.81 -21.05 2.56
CA VAL A 404 53.89 -21.27 3.70
C VAL A 404 54.00 -20.15 4.75
N ASN A 405 55.20 -19.59 4.95
CA ASN A 405 55.43 -18.54 5.95
C ASN A 405 54.88 -17.16 5.52
N MET A 406 54.71 -16.90 4.21
CA MET A 406 54.12 -15.65 3.74
C MET A 406 52.58 -15.62 3.88
N MET A 407 51.93 -16.79 3.91
CA MET A 407 50.48 -16.91 4.09
C MET A 407 50.03 -16.78 5.56
N LEU A 408 50.86 -17.17 6.53
CA LEU A 408 50.54 -17.05 7.95
C LEU A 408 50.53 -15.58 8.42
N ASN A 409 51.48 -14.75 7.96
CA ASN A 409 51.54 -13.32 8.32
C ASN A 409 50.41 -12.46 7.71
N LYS A 410 49.72 -12.94 6.67
CA LYS A 410 48.54 -12.25 6.10
C LYS A 410 47.25 -12.50 6.89
N LYS A 411 47.15 -13.60 7.63
CA LYS A 411 45.97 -13.93 8.45
C LYS A 411 45.91 -13.14 9.76
N GLU A 412 47.05 -12.75 10.35
CA GLU A 412 47.05 -11.95 11.58
C GLU A 412 46.75 -10.46 11.36
N ARG A 413 47.04 -9.90 10.17
CA ARG A 413 46.71 -8.49 9.85
C ARG A 413 45.22 -8.23 9.59
N LYS A 414 44.37 -9.25 9.44
CA LYS A 414 42.92 -9.10 9.21
C LYS A 414 42.05 -9.17 10.48
N ARG A 415 42.64 -9.30 11.67
CA ARG A 415 41.91 -9.32 12.96
C ARG A 415 41.95 -8.01 13.76
N LYS A 416 42.49 -6.93 13.20
CA LYS A 416 42.35 -5.58 13.75
C LYS A 416 41.97 -4.62 12.64
N PHE A 417 40.68 -4.59 12.28
CA PHE A 417 39.93 -3.42 11.79
C PHE A 417 38.44 -3.73 11.85
#